data_AF-A0A9D4K3I7-F1
#
_entry.id   AF-A0A9D4K3I7-F1
#
_cell.length_a   1.000
_cell.length_b   1.000
_cell.length_c   1.000
_cell.angle_alpha   90.00
_cell.angle_beta   90.00
_cell.angle_gamma   90.00
#
_symmetry.space_group_name_H-M   'P 1'
#
loop_
_entity.id
_entity.type
_entity.pdbx_description
1 polymer ?
#
loop_
_entity_poly.entity_id
_entity_poly.type
_entity_poly.pdbx_seq_one_letter_code
_entity_poly.pdbx_strand_id
1 'polypeptide(L)'
;MFEPSLFPAKECPPGLVYSDCASPCPATCQSLHQPVTCPADCVTGCQCPPGRVLQDGRCVEPAACQCEYNHIRFNNTAVIQIGCNKWYVFMGRGVWLLSVVMTM
;
A
#
# COMPACT_ATOMS: atom_id res chain seq x y z
N MET A 1 -40.23 -15.09 -16.82
CA MET A 1 -39.15 -15.83 -16.15
C MET A 1 -37.87 -15.10 -16.52
N PHE A 2 -37.46 -14.13 -15.70
CA PHE A 2 -36.20 -13.40 -15.88
C PHE A 2 -35.16 -14.15 -15.05
N GLU A 3 -34.23 -14.86 -15.69
CA GLU A 3 -33.15 -15.58 -15.02
C GLU A 3 -32.17 -14.55 -14.42
N PRO A 4 -32.08 -14.37 -13.08
CA PRO A 4 -31.31 -13.29 -12.49
C PRO A 4 -29.92 -13.74 -12.01
N SER A 5 -29.15 -14.47 -12.82
CA SER A 5 -27.89 -15.07 -12.32
C SER A 5 -26.75 -15.25 -13.33
N LEU A 6 -26.64 -14.38 -14.35
CA LEU A 6 -25.56 -14.49 -15.36
C LEU A 6 -24.70 -13.22 -15.50
N PHE A 7 -24.44 -12.52 -14.38
CA PHE A 7 -23.23 -11.72 -14.30
C PHE A 7 -22.07 -12.68 -14.01
N PRO A 8 -21.04 -12.78 -14.88
CA PRO A 8 -19.88 -13.60 -14.60
C PRO A 8 -19.33 -13.18 -13.23
N ALA A 9 -19.04 -14.17 -12.41
CA ALA A 9 -18.79 -14.03 -10.99
C ALA A 9 -17.62 -13.08 -10.73
N LYS A 10 -17.89 -11.77 -10.65
CA LYS A 10 -17.13 -10.79 -9.86
C LYS A 10 -15.62 -11.08 -9.92
N GLU A 11 -15.08 -11.15 -11.14
CA GLU A 11 -13.76 -11.73 -11.42
C GLU A 11 -12.68 -10.72 -11.03
N CYS A 12 -12.26 -10.77 -9.77
CA CYS A 12 -11.13 -9.99 -9.30
C CYS A 12 -9.80 -10.67 -9.69
N PRO A 13 -8.73 -9.89 -9.90
CA PRO A 13 -7.40 -10.46 -10.07
C PRO A 13 -7.03 -11.35 -8.87
N PRO A 14 -6.20 -12.38 -9.07
CA PRO A 14 -5.81 -13.28 -7.99
C PRO A 14 -5.19 -12.49 -6.83
N GLY A 15 -5.79 -12.62 -5.65
CA GLY A 15 -5.37 -11.93 -4.42
C GLY A 15 -6.25 -10.75 -4.00
N LEU A 16 -7.19 -10.32 -4.84
CA LEU A 16 -8.23 -9.36 -4.48
C LEU A 16 -9.53 -10.10 -4.17
N VAL A 17 -10.32 -9.51 -3.28
CA VAL A 17 -11.62 -10.02 -2.86
C VAL A 17 -12.67 -9.06 -3.39
N TYR A 18 -13.71 -9.60 -4.02
CA TYR A 18 -14.85 -8.78 -4.39
C TYR A 18 -15.62 -8.36 -3.15
N SER A 19 -15.92 -7.08 -3.03
CA SER A 19 -16.80 -6.52 -2.02
C SER A 19 -17.89 -5.69 -2.67
N ASP A 20 -19.13 -5.86 -2.18
CA ASP A 20 -20.25 -5.00 -2.57
C ASP A 20 -20.14 -3.57 -2.03
N CYS A 21 -19.26 -3.36 -1.05
CA CYS A 21 -18.96 -2.07 -0.44
C CYS A 21 -17.43 -1.99 -0.25
N ALA A 22 -16.72 -1.82 -1.35
CA ALA A 22 -15.29 -1.54 -1.37
C ALA A 22 -15.04 -0.04 -1.20
N SER A 23 -13.94 0.33 -0.55
CA SER A 23 -13.49 1.71 -0.51
C SER A 23 -13.17 2.18 -1.93
N PRO A 24 -13.65 3.37 -2.36
CA PRO A 24 -13.37 3.89 -3.70
C PRO A 24 -11.89 4.18 -3.92
N CYS A 25 -11.14 4.36 -2.83
CA CYS A 25 -9.69 4.33 -2.82
C CYS A 25 -9.20 2.99 -2.25
N PRO A 26 -8.53 2.14 -3.04
CA PRO A 26 -7.84 1.00 -2.49
C PRO A 26 -6.73 1.49 -1.55
N ALA A 27 -6.59 0.84 -0.39
CA ALA A 27 -5.47 1.12 0.51
C ALA A 27 -4.18 0.70 -0.21
N THR A 28 -3.30 1.65 -0.53
CA THR A 28 -2.00 1.42 -1.14
C THR A 28 -0.88 1.64 -0.15
N CYS A 29 0.32 1.10 -0.42
CA CYS A 29 1.50 1.40 0.39
C CYS A 29 1.78 2.92 0.48
N GLN A 30 1.40 3.69 -0.53
CA GLN A 30 1.50 5.15 -0.52
C GLN A 30 0.46 5.81 0.42
N SER A 31 -0.75 5.25 0.51
CA SER A 31 -1.81 5.73 1.40
C SER A 31 -1.46 5.55 2.90
N LEU A 32 -0.61 4.56 3.23
CA LEU A 32 -0.07 4.40 4.59
C LEU A 32 0.86 5.54 5.02
N HIS A 33 1.61 6.09 4.06
CA HIS A 33 2.54 7.21 4.29
C HIS A 33 1.84 8.55 4.22
N GLN A 34 0.90 8.68 3.30
CA GLN A 34 0.18 9.91 3.05
C GLN A 34 -1.32 9.61 3.17
N PRO A 35 -1.97 10.00 4.28
CA PRO A 35 -3.39 9.76 4.45
C PRO A 35 -4.13 10.45 3.30
N VAL A 36 -4.72 9.64 2.42
CA VAL A 36 -5.50 10.14 1.31
C VAL A 36 -6.91 10.40 1.83
N THR A 37 -7.41 11.62 1.66
CA THR A 37 -8.82 11.92 1.91
C THR A 37 -9.65 11.19 0.88
N CYS A 38 -10.30 10.11 1.30
CA CYS A 38 -11.13 9.30 0.42
C CYS A 38 -12.61 9.51 0.76
N PRO A 39 -13.48 9.59 -0.25
CA PRO A 39 -14.91 9.69 -0.02
C PRO A 39 -15.40 8.46 0.76
N ALA A 40 -16.36 8.67 1.66
CA ALA A 40 -16.95 7.62 2.47
C ALA A 40 -17.92 6.73 1.68
N ASP A 41 -18.35 7.19 0.49
CA ASP A 41 -19.21 6.43 -0.41
C ASP A 41 -18.48 5.18 -0.91
N CYS A 42 -18.91 4.02 -0.43
CA CYS A 42 -18.37 2.75 -0.90
C CYS A 42 -18.95 2.38 -2.27
N VAL A 43 -18.13 1.67 -3.05
CA VAL A 43 -18.47 1.24 -4.40
C VAL A 43 -18.35 -0.28 -4.50
N THR A 44 -19.21 -0.91 -5.30
CA THR A 44 -19.09 -2.33 -5.61
C THR A 44 -17.83 -2.57 -6.45
N GLY A 45 -16.90 -3.40 -5.98
CA GLY A 45 -15.63 -3.62 -6.67
C GLY A 45 -14.68 -4.58 -5.97
N CYS A 46 -13.47 -4.69 -6.51
CA CYS A 46 -12.41 -5.55 -5.98
C CYS A 46 -11.52 -4.77 -5.02
N GLN A 47 -11.26 -5.32 -3.83
CA GLN A 47 -10.35 -4.73 -2.85
C GLN A 47 -9.41 -5.79 -2.26
N CYS A 48 -8.25 -5.35 -1.77
CA CYS A 48 -7.38 -6.23 -0.99
C CYS A 48 -8.08 -6.72 0.29
N PRO A 49 -7.81 -7.95 0.73
CA PRO A 49 -8.35 -8.45 1.99
C PRO A 49 -7.98 -7.51 3.16
N PRO A 50 -8.79 -7.49 4.23
CA PRO A 50 -8.56 -6.62 5.37
C PRO A 50 -7.16 -6.86 5.95
N GLY A 51 -6.45 -5.77 6.24
CA GLY A 51 -5.06 -5.81 6.70
C GLY A 51 -4.01 -5.90 5.60
N ARG A 52 -4.38 -5.96 4.31
CA ARG A 52 -3.46 -5.86 3.18
C ARG A 52 -3.65 -4.58 2.38
N VAL A 53 -2.58 -4.18 1.69
CA VAL A 53 -2.52 -2.99 0.85
C VAL A 53 -2.07 -3.34 -0.56
N LEU A 54 -2.54 -2.57 -1.54
CA LEU A 54 -2.23 -2.75 -2.95
C LEU A 54 -0.88 -2.08 -3.29
N GLN A 55 0.03 -2.85 -3.88
CA GLN A 55 1.31 -2.38 -4.40
C GLN A 55 1.62 -3.10 -5.72
N ASP A 56 1.95 -2.35 -6.78
CA ASP A 56 2.26 -2.88 -8.12
C ASP A 56 1.24 -3.93 -8.60
N GLY A 57 -0.06 -3.72 -8.32
CA GLY A 57 -1.14 -4.64 -8.71
C GLY A 57 -1.26 -5.91 -7.85
N ARG A 58 -0.52 -6.03 -6.74
CA ARG A 58 -0.57 -7.16 -5.80
C ARG A 58 -0.94 -6.68 -4.40
N CYS A 59 -1.66 -7.51 -3.66
CA CYS A 59 -1.96 -7.24 -2.26
C CYS A 59 -0.81 -7.75 -1.38
N VAL A 60 -0.06 -6.81 -0.77
CA VAL A 60 1.03 -7.08 0.16
C VAL A 60 0.64 -6.68 1.58
N GLU A 61 1.38 -7.16 2.56
CA GLU A 61 1.22 -6.67 3.92
C GLU A 61 1.77 -5.24 4.04
N PRO A 62 1.19 -4.38 4.90
CA PRO A 62 1.75 -3.07 5.23
C PRO A 62 3.23 -3.16 5.63
N ALA A 63 3.60 -4.26 6.29
CA ALA A 63 4.96 -4.56 6.71
C ALA A 63 5.84 -5.19 5.61
N ALA A 64 5.35 -5.34 4.39
CA ALA A 64 6.09 -5.82 3.22
C ALA A 64 6.15 -4.76 2.11
N CYS A 65 5.63 -3.56 2.37
CA CYS A 65 5.63 -2.46 1.41
C CYS A 65 7.06 -2.10 0.96
N GLN A 66 7.27 -2.08 -0.35
CA GLN A 66 8.50 -1.54 -0.92
C GLN A 66 8.39 -0.02 -1.04
N CYS A 67 9.38 0.71 -0.55
CA CYS A 67 9.46 2.15 -0.70
C CYS A 67 10.38 2.49 -1.86
N GLU A 68 9.96 3.40 -2.74
CA GLU A 68 10.82 3.91 -3.81
C GLU A 68 11.44 5.24 -3.38
N TYR A 69 12.77 5.33 -3.44
CA TYR A 69 13.51 6.57 -3.24
C TYR A 69 14.55 6.72 -4.34
N ASN A 70 14.48 7.84 -5.08
CA ASN A 70 15.42 8.17 -6.15
C ASN A 70 15.55 7.05 -7.22
N HIS A 71 14.41 6.48 -7.64
CA HIS A 71 14.29 5.33 -8.55
C HIS A 71 14.83 4.00 -8.02
N ILE A 72 15.19 3.90 -6.74
CA ILE A 72 15.63 2.66 -6.10
C ILE A 72 14.53 2.17 -5.17
N ARG A 73 14.18 0.88 -5.30
CA ARG A 73 13.18 0.20 -4.46
C ARG A 73 13.86 -0.42 -3.25
N PHE A 74 13.35 -0.12 -2.07
CA PHE A 74 13.82 -0.62 -0.78
C PHE A 74 12.70 -1.31 -0.03
N ASN A 75 13.04 -2.29 0.81
CA ASN A 75 12.06 -2.85 1.74
C ASN A 75 11.76 -1.84 2.85
N ASN A 76 10.59 -1.95 3.47
CA ASN A 76 10.17 -1.15 4.62
C ASN A 76 11.01 -1.35 5.90
N THR A 77 12.08 -2.15 5.87
CA THR A 77 13.05 -2.36 6.95
C THR A 77 14.47 -1.96 6.54
N ALA A 78 14.64 -1.39 5.33
CA ALA A 78 15.94 -1.00 4.83
C ALA A 78 16.49 0.22 5.58
N VAL A 79 17.79 0.17 5.85
CA VAL A 79 18.59 1.32 6.30
C VAL A 79 19.52 1.71 5.15
N ILE A 80 19.36 2.92 4.62
CA ILE A 80 20.17 3.41 3.49
C ILE A 80 20.96 4.64 3.90
N GLN A 81 22.16 4.78 3.36
CA GLN A 81 23.01 5.95 3.56
C GLN A 81 22.99 6.81 2.30
N ILE A 82 22.49 8.04 2.41
CA ILE A 82 22.46 8.99 1.28
C ILE A 82 23.29 10.22 1.67
N GLY A 83 24.55 10.25 1.23
CA GLY A 83 25.55 11.25 1.61
C GLY A 83 26.48 10.77 2.72
N CYS A 84 27.39 11.63 3.18
CA CYS A 84 28.43 11.20 4.14
C CYS A 84 27.87 10.82 5.52
N ASN A 85 26.85 11.54 6.04
CA ASN A 85 26.41 11.40 7.44
C ASN A 85 24.87 11.31 7.60
N LYS A 86 24.14 10.93 6.55
CA LYS A 86 22.66 10.85 6.62
C LYS A 86 22.21 9.42 6.38
N TRP A 87 21.65 8.83 7.43
CA TRP A 87 21.05 7.51 7.40
C TRP A 87 19.54 7.65 7.35
N TYR A 88 18.89 6.85 6.54
CA TYR A 88 17.46 6.86 6.34
C TYR A 88 16.93 5.47 6.68
N VAL A 89 15.94 5.41 7.58
CA VAL A 89 15.25 4.17 7.92
C VAL A 89 13.83 4.27 7.42
N PHE A 90 13.46 3.31 6.59
CA PHE A 90 12.07 3.09 6.24
C PHE A 90 11.47 2.28 7.39
N MET A 91 10.40 2.77 8.01
CA MET A 91 9.66 2.03 9.04
C MET A 91 8.17 2.24 8.83
N GLY A 92 7.54 1.47 7.93
CA GLY A 92 6.08 1.26 7.77
C GLY A 92 5.10 2.47 7.69
N ARG A 93 5.57 3.68 7.95
CA ARG A 93 4.83 4.95 8.17
C ARG A 93 5.60 6.17 7.68
N GLY A 94 6.84 6.00 7.24
CA GLY A 94 7.72 7.13 6.95
C GLY A 94 9.09 6.70 6.46
N VAL A 95 9.73 7.58 5.71
CA VAL A 95 11.19 7.66 5.68
C VAL A 95 11.59 8.53 6.86
N TRP A 96 12.25 7.95 7.85
CA TRP A 96 12.78 8.71 8.98
C TRP A 96 14.27 8.93 8.75
N LEU A 97 14.68 10.20 8.82
CA LEU A 97 16.09 10.56 8.91
C LEU A 97 16.61 10.08 10.28
N LEU A 98 17.41 9.02 10.29
CA LEU A 98 18.34 8.82 11.40
C LEU A 98 19.45 9.85 11.22
N SER A 99 19.19 11.05 11.73
CA SER A 99 20.26 11.92 12.19
C SER A 99 20.92 11.16 13.35
N VAL A 100 21.86 10.26 13.05
CA VAL A 100 22.90 10.00 14.03
C VAL A 100 23.63 11.33 14.11
N VAL A 101 23.19 12.18 15.03
CA VAL A 101 24.07 13.19 15.59
C VAL A 101 25.11 12.39 16.37
N MET A 102 25.98 11.67 15.64
CA MET A 102 27.35 11.38 16.08
C MET A 102 27.98 12.76 16.16
N THR A 103 27.64 13.44 17.24
CA THR A 103 28.52 14.41 17.85
C THR A 103 29.78 13.61 18.13
N MET A 104 30.82 13.99 17.38
CA MET A 104 32.25 13.79 17.58
C MET A 104 32.69 12.78 18.65
#